data_AF-A0A5N5W2I9-F1
#
_entry.id   AF-A0A5N5W2I9-F1
#
_cell.length_a   1.000
_cell.length_b   1.000
_cell.length_c   1.000
_cell.angle_alpha   90.00
_cell.angle_beta   90.00
_cell.angle_gamma   90.00
#
_symmetry.space_group_name_H-M   'P 1'
#
loop_
_entity.id
_entity.type
_entity.pdbx_description
1 polymer ?
#
loop_
_entity_poly.entity_id
_entity_poly.type
_entity_poly.pdbx_seq_one_letter_code
_entity_poly.pdbx_strand_id
1 'polypeptide(L)'
;MANLVYKRVSTDQQSTARQNLVLDEAGIEDPVVFEEAPGTSSRLHPLQRPKFRALLDYARPGDTVHISEMFRLVRGTGHILDVLDVLHRDRLALRIHDGAFSAMDLTARHPRTGELLSTVKFMVQTLAAAGELQRDLQRELTYDGLRAAEAEGNKGGRRPAVPAEKTGDVRTAYLEGRSIAALARDHGVSRGAIRTAVADLLPDHTAAEEDAPAPELAVTLDMPGKIADFLGAADLEPAERAALDQGMVVRRGQGYTLRVTAVPAVHRRLLALCQPLDGGQGTPAIPAQRKARREYENRVSALVPTGP
;
A
#
# COMPACT_ATOMS: atom_id res chain seq x y z
N MET A 1 3.05 29.80 26.88
CA MET A 1 2.95 28.40 26.40
C MET A 1 1.65 28.33 25.64
N ALA A 2 1.71 27.96 24.36
CA ALA A 2 0.55 27.82 23.50
C ALA A 2 0.04 26.38 23.51
N ASN A 3 -1.27 26.23 23.34
CA ASN A 3 -1.91 24.94 23.11
C ASN A 3 -2.06 24.73 21.60
N LEU A 4 -1.38 23.74 21.06
CA LEU A 4 -1.33 23.45 19.62
C LEU A 4 -2.17 22.21 19.35
N VAL A 5 -3.28 22.35 18.64
CA VAL A 5 -4.19 21.24 18.37
C VAL A 5 -3.93 20.69 16.97
N TYR A 6 -3.67 19.39 16.85
CA TYR A 6 -3.51 18.72 15.56
C TYR A 6 -4.70 17.81 15.23
N LYS A 7 -5.26 17.96 14.03
CA LYS A 7 -6.41 17.18 13.54
C LYS A 7 -6.11 16.57 12.16
N ARG A 8 -6.57 15.32 11.94
CA ARG A 8 -6.49 14.65 10.62
C ARG A 8 -7.67 13.70 10.40
N VAL A 9 -8.25 13.74 9.21
CA VAL A 9 -9.20 12.73 8.71
C VAL A 9 -8.63 11.98 7.51
N SER A 10 -8.93 10.68 7.39
CA SER A 10 -8.28 9.81 6.39
C SER A 10 -9.02 9.78 5.05
N THR A 11 -10.27 10.24 4.99
CA THR A 11 -11.10 10.31 3.78
C THR A 11 -12.12 11.44 3.88
N ASP A 12 -12.60 11.96 2.74
CA ASP A 12 -13.60 13.04 2.66
C ASP A 12 -14.95 12.69 3.30
N GLN A 13 -15.24 11.39 3.46
CA GLN A 13 -16.46 10.89 4.11
C GLN A 13 -16.31 10.71 5.63
N GLN A 14 -15.10 10.86 6.20
CA GLN A 14 -14.90 10.81 7.65
C GLN A 14 -15.13 12.19 8.27
N SER A 15 -16.17 12.30 9.08
CA SER A 15 -16.45 13.51 9.86
C SER A 15 -15.39 13.77 10.93
N THR A 16 -14.94 15.02 11.06
CA THR A 16 -14.11 15.49 12.18
C THR A 16 -14.90 15.61 13.49
N ALA A 17 -16.22 15.42 13.47
CA ALA A 17 -17.10 15.66 14.62
C ALA A 17 -16.65 14.92 15.89
N ARG A 18 -16.23 13.65 15.79
CA ARG A 18 -15.72 12.90 16.96
C ARG A 18 -14.44 13.51 17.52
N GLN A 19 -13.50 13.94 16.66
CA GLN A 19 -12.25 14.56 17.11
C GLN A 19 -12.51 15.92 17.74
N ASN A 20 -13.41 16.70 17.14
CA ASN A 20 -13.83 18.00 17.67
C ASN A 20 -14.45 17.81 19.05
N LEU A 21 -15.43 16.92 19.20
CA LEU A 21 -16.07 16.64 20.48
C LEU A 21 -15.05 16.32 21.58
N VAL A 22 -14.14 15.37 21.33
CA VAL A 22 -13.10 14.97 22.31
C VAL A 22 -12.19 16.15 22.69
N LEU A 23 -11.81 16.98 21.72
CA LEU A 23 -10.92 18.12 21.97
C LEU A 23 -11.64 19.31 22.62
N ASP A 24 -12.93 19.49 22.33
CA ASP A 24 -13.77 20.51 22.93
C ASP A 24 -14.08 20.14 24.40
N GLU A 25 -14.39 18.87 24.68
CA GLU A 25 -14.58 18.33 26.03
C GLU A 25 -13.31 18.39 26.88
N ALA A 26 -12.12 18.38 26.26
CA ALA A 26 -10.85 18.54 26.95
C ALA A 26 -10.63 19.97 27.49
N GLY A 27 -11.48 20.95 27.13
CA GLY A 27 -11.43 22.30 27.68
C GLY A 27 -10.13 23.04 27.36
N ILE A 28 -9.60 22.86 26.15
CA ILE A 28 -8.33 23.47 25.74
C ILE A 28 -8.53 24.97 25.52
N GLU A 29 -7.90 25.79 26.36
CA GLU A 29 -7.98 27.26 26.27
C GLU A 29 -7.13 27.79 25.10
N ASP A 30 -7.71 28.70 24.31
CA ASP A 30 -7.09 29.40 23.16
C ASP A 30 -6.24 28.52 22.22
N PRO A 31 -6.80 27.44 21.63
CA PRO A 31 -6.02 26.52 20.83
C PRO A 31 -5.66 27.10 19.45
N VAL A 32 -4.39 26.94 19.06
CA VAL A 32 -3.97 27.13 17.66
C VAL A 32 -4.18 25.82 16.91
N VAL A 33 -5.10 25.79 15.96
CA VAL A 33 -5.53 24.56 15.28
C VAL A 33 -4.80 24.34 13.97
N PHE A 34 -4.22 23.15 13.81
CA PHE A 34 -3.57 22.65 12.61
C PHE A 34 -4.33 21.43 12.08
N GLU A 35 -5.15 21.65 11.06
CA GLU A 35 -5.99 20.59 10.46
C GLU A 35 -5.50 20.24 9.05
N GLU A 36 -5.17 18.96 8.85
CA GLU A 36 -4.79 18.42 7.54
C GLU A 36 -5.94 18.49 6.53
N ALA A 37 -5.60 18.65 5.25
CA ALA A 37 -6.58 18.58 4.19
C ALA A 37 -7.30 17.21 4.18
N PRO A 38 -8.60 17.17 3.83
CA PRO A 38 -9.33 15.92 3.63
C PRO A 38 -8.57 14.96 2.68
N GLY A 39 -8.57 13.67 3.01
CA GLY A 39 -7.85 12.67 2.23
C GLY A 39 -6.32 12.62 2.45
N THR A 40 -5.76 13.43 3.37
CA THR A 40 -4.34 13.33 3.72
C THR A 40 -4.00 11.93 4.20
N SER A 41 -3.19 11.23 3.39
CA SER A 41 -2.92 9.80 3.55
C SER A 41 -2.29 9.49 4.90
N SER A 42 -2.85 8.52 5.60
CA SER A 42 -2.25 8.00 6.84
C SER A 42 -0.91 7.30 6.59
N ARG A 43 -0.57 6.99 5.32
CA ARG A 43 0.70 6.36 4.93
C ARG A 43 1.86 7.35 4.87
N LEU A 44 1.57 8.65 4.75
CA LEU A 44 2.61 9.67 4.84
C LEU A 44 3.18 9.67 6.26
N HIS A 45 4.51 9.72 6.33
CA HIS A 45 5.23 9.85 7.58
C HIS A 45 4.70 11.09 8.34
N PRO A 46 4.37 11.01 9.65
CA PRO A 46 3.76 12.13 10.36
C PRO A 46 4.53 13.45 10.22
N LEU A 47 5.86 13.40 10.34
CA LEU A 47 6.75 14.55 10.19
C LEU A 47 6.80 15.15 8.77
N GLN A 48 6.29 14.45 7.75
CA GLN A 48 6.23 14.93 6.38
C GLN A 48 4.84 15.51 6.04
N ARG A 49 3.88 15.46 6.97
CA ARG A 49 2.54 15.95 6.70
C ARG A 49 2.51 17.48 6.79
N PRO A 50 1.86 18.17 5.83
CA PRO A 50 1.96 19.62 5.72
C PRO A 50 1.58 20.37 7.00
N LYS A 51 0.47 20.00 7.65
CA LYS A 51 -0.01 20.75 8.82
C LYS A 51 0.67 20.33 10.10
N PHE A 52 1.09 19.06 10.23
CA PHE A 52 1.93 18.67 11.35
C PHE A 52 3.31 19.34 11.29
N ARG A 53 3.90 19.47 10.10
CA ARG A 53 5.15 20.21 9.93
C ARG A 53 4.96 21.70 10.24
N ALA A 54 3.91 22.33 9.74
CA ALA A 54 3.59 23.72 10.06
C ALA A 54 3.38 23.94 11.56
N LEU A 55 2.79 22.97 12.27
CA LEU A 55 2.66 23.00 13.73
C LEU A 55 4.04 23.00 14.39
N LEU A 56 4.94 22.11 13.98
CA LEU A 56 6.31 22.03 14.52
C LEU A 56 7.11 23.30 14.22
N ASP A 57 6.95 23.89 13.03
CA ASP A 57 7.60 25.15 12.64
C ASP A 57 7.06 26.35 13.45
N TYR A 58 5.78 26.31 13.87
CA TYR A 58 5.17 27.33 14.71
C TYR A 58 5.53 27.17 16.20
N ALA A 59 5.74 25.94 16.64
CA ALA A 59 5.88 25.58 18.05
C ALA A 59 7.13 26.19 18.68
N ARG A 60 7.02 26.55 19.96
CA ARG A 60 8.12 27.05 20.79
C ARG A 60 8.37 26.10 21.96
N PRO A 61 9.61 26.07 22.49
CA PRO A 61 9.90 25.32 23.72
C PRO A 61 8.90 25.63 24.84
N GLY A 62 8.30 24.60 25.41
CA GLY A 62 7.28 24.68 26.45
C GLY A 62 5.83 24.64 25.93
N ASP A 63 5.59 24.69 24.63
CA ASP A 63 4.25 24.53 24.07
C ASP A 63 3.75 23.09 24.21
N THR A 64 2.43 22.91 24.24
CA THR A 64 1.79 21.60 24.36
C THR A 64 1.05 21.25 23.07
N VAL A 65 1.33 20.07 22.53
CA VAL A 65 0.64 19.49 21.38
C VAL A 65 -0.51 18.63 21.87
N HIS A 66 -1.73 18.93 21.44
CA HIS A 66 -2.95 18.22 21.78
C HIS A 66 -3.45 17.44 20.56
N ILE A 67 -3.71 16.15 20.75
CA ILE A 67 -4.36 15.29 19.76
C ILE A 67 -5.52 14.53 20.41
N SER A 68 -6.57 14.25 19.64
CA SER A 68 -7.69 13.46 20.16
C SER A 68 -7.24 12.04 20.52
N GLU A 69 -6.53 11.35 19.62
CA GLU A 69 -6.11 9.95 19.78
C GLU A 69 -4.80 9.71 19.00
N MET A 70 -3.93 8.84 19.54
CA MET A 70 -2.60 8.55 18.97
C MET A 70 -2.66 8.19 17.49
N PHE A 71 -3.59 7.30 17.10
CA PHE A 71 -3.69 6.80 15.73
C PHE A 71 -4.20 7.82 14.70
N ARG A 72 -4.54 9.05 15.10
CA ARG A 72 -4.77 10.19 14.18
C ARG A 72 -3.45 10.79 13.72
N LEU A 73 -2.45 10.79 14.59
CA LEU A 73 -1.11 11.28 14.30
C LEU A 73 -0.25 10.20 13.64
N VAL A 74 -0.25 8.97 14.14
CA VAL A 74 0.71 7.93 13.74
C VAL A 74 0.05 6.59 13.37
N ARG A 75 0.74 5.75 12.58
CA ARG A 75 0.19 4.49 12.02
C ARG A 75 0.90 3.22 12.48
N GLY A 76 2.05 3.34 13.14
CA GLY A 76 2.87 2.21 13.59
C GLY A 76 3.93 2.67 14.59
N THR A 77 4.60 1.71 15.22
CA THR A 77 5.53 1.96 16.34
C THR A 77 6.66 2.91 15.98
N GLY A 78 7.29 2.73 14.81
CA GLY A 78 8.39 3.60 14.36
C GLY A 78 7.98 5.07 14.29
N HIS A 79 6.83 5.34 13.65
CA HIS A 79 6.28 6.69 13.57
C HIS A 79 5.97 7.31 14.94
N ILE A 80 5.55 6.52 15.94
CA ILE A 80 5.35 7.03 17.31
C ILE A 80 6.69 7.51 17.87
N LEU A 81 7.72 6.67 17.81
CA LEU A 81 9.03 6.96 18.36
C LEU A 81 9.66 8.18 17.68
N ASP A 82 9.60 8.27 16.35
CA ASP A 82 10.12 9.41 15.58
C ASP A 82 9.48 10.73 16.00
N VAL A 83 8.15 10.73 16.21
CA VAL A 83 7.42 11.91 16.67
C VAL A 83 7.81 12.28 18.10
N LEU A 84 7.89 11.31 19.01
CA LEU A 84 8.26 11.57 20.41
C LEU A 84 9.69 12.13 20.54
N ASP A 85 10.61 11.71 19.66
CA ASP A 85 11.97 12.24 19.61
C ASP A 85 12.02 13.69 19.11
N VAL A 86 11.23 14.02 18.09
CA VAL A 86 11.07 15.41 17.62
C VAL A 86 10.47 16.30 18.70
N LEU A 87 9.34 15.90 19.29
CA LEU A 87 8.67 16.69 20.33
C LEU A 87 9.59 16.93 21.52
N HIS A 88 10.36 15.92 21.94
CA HIS A 88 11.33 16.11 23.02
C HIS A 88 12.46 17.06 22.66
N ARG A 89 13.10 16.88 21.51
CA ARG A 89 14.20 17.75 21.04
C ARG A 89 13.75 19.21 21.02
N ASP A 90 12.52 19.45 20.58
CA ASP A 90 11.94 20.77 20.44
C ASP A 90 11.31 21.27 21.77
N ARG A 91 11.40 20.47 22.84
CA ARG A 91 10.89 20.74 24.20
C ARG A 91 9.39 20.99 24.24
N LEU A 92 8.64 20.18 23.50
CA LEU A 92 7.19 20.19 23.41
C LEU A 92 6.59 19.07 24.26
N ALA A 93 5.48 19.36 24.93
CA ALA A 93 4.68 18.34 25.60
C ALA A 93 3.67 17.72 24.64
N LEU A 94 3.30 16.45 24.85
CA LEU A 94 2.23 15.78 24.11
C LEU A 94 1.09 15.42 25.06
N ARG A 95 -0.13 15.84 24.73
CA ARG A 95 -1.37 15.41 25.39
C ARG A 95 -2.30 14.70 24.42
N ILE A 96 -2.79 13.55 24.86
CA ILE A 96 -3.70 12.68 24.12
C ILE A 96 -4.98 12.61 24.94
N HIS A 97 -6.14 12.81 24.33
CA HIS A 97 -7.39 12.99 25.09
C HIS A 97 -8.29 11.74 25.11
N ASP A 98 -8.06 10.78 24.21
CA ASP A 98 -8.84 9.55 24.08
C ASP A 98 -7.96 8.34 23.71
N GLY A 99 -8.47 7.15 24.01
CA GLY A 99 -7.84 5.86 23.72
C GLY A 99 -6.76 5.43 24.71
N ALA A 100 -6.04 4.36 24.37
CA ALA A 100 -5.12 3.66 25.27
C ALA A 100 -3.92 4.50 25.78
N PHE A 101 -3.70 5.68 25.21
CA PHE A 101 -2.58 6.56 25.55
C PHE A 101 -3.00 7.84 26.29
N SER A 102 -4.30 8.06 26.57
CA SER A 102 -4.81 9.36 27.03
C SER A 102 -4.31 9.82 28.41
N ALA A 103 -3.88 8.89 29.25
CA ALA A 103 -3.39 9.18 30.60
C ALA A 103 -1.86 9.10 30.74
N MET A 104 -1.12 8.99 29.62
CA MET A 104 0.32 8.71 29.65
C MET A 104 1.15 9.93 29.23
N ASP A 105 2.14 10.29 30.05
CA ASP A 105 3.22 11.18 29.59
C ASP A 105 4.21 10.38 28.75
N LEU A 106 3.99 10.40 27.45
CA LEU A 106 4.86 9.72 26.47
C LEU A 106 6.13 10.51 26.14
N THR A 107 6.29 11.71 26.70
CA THR A 107 7.50 12.54 26.49
C THR A 107 8.49 12.43 27.65
N ALA A 108 8.13 11.72 28.72
CA ALA A 108 8.97 11.52 29.90
C ALA A 108 10.31 10.87 29.56
N ARG A 109 11.39 11.52 30.01
CA ARG A 109 12.78 11.13 29.71
C ARG A 109 13.58 10.91 30.97
N HIS A 110 14.57 10.03 30.87
CA HIS A 110 15.44 9.70 32.00
C HIS A 110 16.30 10.93 32.36
N PRO A 111 16.29 11.40 33.63
CA PRO A 111 16.88 12.69 34.01
C PRO A 111 18.38 12.84 33.74
N ARG A 112 19.12 11.73 33.69
CA ARG A 112 20.58 11.75 33.51
C ARG A 112 21.03 11.54 32.07
N THR A 113 20.26 10.78 31.28
CA THR A 113 20.66 10.39 29.92
C THR A 113 19.93 11.20 28.85
N GLY A 114 18.79 11.83 29.21
CA GLY A 114 17.92 12.50 28.23
C GLY A 114 17.22 11.53 27.28
N GLU A 115 17.40 10.22 27.45
CA GLU A 115 16.75 9.21 26.63
C GLU A 115 15.29 9.01 27.04
N LEU A 116 14.44 8.60 26.08
CA LEU A 116 13.06 8.23 26.38
C LEU A 116 13.06 7.10 27.41
N LEU A 117 12.24 7.24 28.46
CA LEU A 117 12.23 6.28 29.56
C LEU A 117 11.91 4.87 29.03
N SER A 118 12.61 3.86 29.53
CA SER A 118 12.45 2.47 29.05
C SER A 118 11.01 1.96 29.24
N THR A 119 10.33 2.39 30.30
CA THR A 119 8.90 2.09 30.53
C THR A 119 8.02 2.72 29.45
N VAL A 120 8.27 3.96 29.05
CA VAL A 120 7.55 4.62 27.95
C VAL A 120 7.82 3.89 26.63
N LYS A 121 9.09 3.58 26.32
CA LYS A 121 9.46 2.77 25.13
C LYS A 121 8.70 1.44 25.11
N PHE A 122 8.71 0.70 26.23
CA PHE A 122 8.02 -0.58 26.37
C PHE A 122 6.50 -0.46 26.19
N MET A 123 5.86 0.53 26.83
CA MET A 123 4.42 0.74 26.72
C MET A 123 4.02 1.12 25.29
N VAL A 124 4.77 2.01 24.65
CA VAL A 124 4.57 2.38 23.24
C VAL A 124 4.66 1.16 22.34
N GLN A 125 5.73 0.35 22.47
CA GLN A 125 5.91 -0.86 21.68
C GLN A 125 4.78 -1.87 21.88
N THR A 126 4.39 -2.12 23.13
CA THR A 126 3.34 -3.09 23.48
C THR A 126 1.98 -2.66 22.95
N LEU A 127 1.57 -1.42 23.19
CA LEU A 127 0.28 -0.90 22.74
C LEU A 127 0.21 -0.73 21.23
N ALA A 128 1.32 -0.35 20.60
CA ALA A 128 1.39 -0.28 19.14
C ALA A 128 1.28 -1.67 18.50
N ALA A 129 1.97 -2.68 19.05
CA ALA A 129 1.86 -4.07 18.61
C ALA A 129 0.44 -4.62 18.79
N ALA A 130 -0.21 -4.35 19.94
CA ALA A 130 -1.61 -4.72 20.15
C ALA A 130 -2.55 -4.06 19.12
N GLY A 131 -2.31 -2.78 18.81
CA GLY A 131 -3.06 -2.07 17.77
C GLY A 131 -2.81 -2.61 16.35
N GLU A 132 -1.60 -3.10 16.06
CA GLU A 132 -1.28 -3.78 14.80
C GLU A 132 -2.03 -5.12 14.70
N LEU A 133 -1.95 -5.96 15.74
CA LEU A 133 -2.67 -7.22 15.84
C LEU A 133 -4.18 -7.02 15.60
N GLN A 134 -4.81 -6.07 16.28
CA GLN A 134 -6.23 -5.82 16.11
C GLN A 134 -6.58 -5.41 14.68
N ARG A 135 -5.74 -4.61 14.01
CA ARG A 135 -5.98 -4.21 12.61
C ARG A 135 -5.85 -5.39 11.66
N ASP A 136 -4.90 -6.29 11.91
CA ASP A 136 -4.70 -7.46 11.07
C ASP A 136 -5.84 -8.45 11.23
N LEU A 137 -6.30 -8.71 12.46
CA LEU A 137 -7.49 -9.52 12.72
C LEU A 137 -8.75 -8.94 12.03
N GLN A 138 -8.95 -7.62 12.09
CA GLN A 138 -10.08 -6.98 11.38
C GLN A 138 -9.99 -7.17 9.86
N ARG A 139 -8.77 -7.14 9.29
CA ARG A 139 -8.57 -7.39 7.86
C ARG A 139 -8.85 -8.83 7.50
N GLU A 140 -8.34 -9.79 8.29
CA GLU A 140 -8.59 -11.22 8.10
C GLU A 140 -10.09 -11.51 8.09
N LEU A 141 -10.82 -11.04 9.11
CA LEU A 141 -12.28 -11.18 9.19
C LEU A 141 -13.00 -10.52 8.00
N THR A 142 -12.49 -9.39 7.51
CA THR A 142 -13.05 -8.73 6.32
C THR A 142 -12.84 -9.57 5.07
N TYR A 143 -11.65 -10.16 4.88
CA TYR A 143 -11.38 -11.04 3.75
C TYR A 143 -12.23 -12.31 3.80
N ASP A 144 -12.41 -12.91 4.98
CA ASP A 144 -13.29 -14.05 5.16
C ASP A 144 -14.74 -13.70 4.81
N GLY A 145 -15.22 -12.54 5.26
CA GLY A 145 -16.54 -12.02 4.90
C GLY A 145 -16.71 -11.77 3.41
N LEU A 146 -15.69 -11.23 2.75
CA LEU A 146 -15.69 -11.04 1.28
C LEU A 146 -15.71 -12.38 0.54
N ARG A 147 -14.93 -13.37 0.99
CA ARG A 147 -14.95 -14.73 0.44
C ARG A 147 -16.31 -15.41 0.60
N ALA A 148 -16.93 -15.28 1.77
CA ALA A 148 -18.27 -15.80 2.03
C ALA A 148 -19.29 -15.13 1.10
N ALA A 149 -19.24 -13.80 0.97
CA ALA A 149 -20.13 -13.07 0.06
C ALA A 149 -19.92 -13.47 -1.41
N GLU A 150 -18.67 -13.66 -1.85
CA GLU A 150 -18.35 -14.14 -3.19
C GLU A 150 -18.89 -15.56 -3.45
N ALA A 151 -18.79 -16.46 -2.46
CA ALA A 151 -19.36 -17.81 -2.54
C ALA A 151 -20.90 -17.81 -2.66
N GLU A 152 -21.57 -16.79 -2.11
CA GLU A 152 -23.00 -16.54 -2.29
C GLU A 152 -23.34 -15.83 -3.61
N GLY A 153 -22.34 -15.55 -4.46
CA GLY A 153 -22.50 -14.88 -5.75
C GLY A 153 -22.47 -13.35 -5.70
N ASN A 154 -22.18 -12.75 -4.54
CA ASN A 154 -22.03 -11.29 -4.43
C ASN A 154 -20.66 -10.84 -4.96
N LYS A 155 -20.63 -10.23 -6.15
CA LYS A 155 -19.39 -9.77 -6.81
C LYS A 155 -18.72 -8.51 -6.20
N GLY A 156 -19.30 -7.93 -5.14
CA GLY A 156 -18.78 -6.67 -4.56
C GLY A 156 -18.64 -5.53 -5.57
N GLY A 157 -17.94 -4.46 -5.19
CA GLY A 157 -17.56 -3.37 -6.10
C GLY A 157 -18.67 -2.40 -6.52
N ARG A 158 -18.32 -1.45 -7.40
CA ARG A 158 -19.26 -0.46 -7.94
C ARG A 158 -20.19 -1.13 -8.94
N ARG A 159 -21.51 -1.02 -8.72
CA ARG A 159 -22.52 -1.52 -9.64
C ARG A 159 -22.31 -0.95 -11.05
N PRO A 160 -22.50 -1.75 -12.12
CA PRO A 160 -22.44 -1.25 -13.49
C PRO A 160 -23.36 -0.04 -13.69
N ALA A 161 -22.87 0.98 -14.39
CA ALA A 161 -23.65 2.19 -14.67
C ALA A 161 -24.77 1.94 -15.70
N VAL A 162 -24.65 0.90 -16.53
CA VAL A 162 -25.73 0.39 -17.36
C VAL A 162 -26.41 -0.77 -16.60
N PRO A 163 -27.69 -0.66 -16.25
CA PRO A 163 -28.43 -1.74 -15.59
C PRO A 163 -28.47 -3.00 -16.46
N ALA A 164 -28.46 -4.19 -15.84
CA ALA A 164 -28.46 -5.48 -16.53
C ALA A 164 -29.60 -5.61 -17.56
N GLU A 165 -30.79 -5.09 -17.22
CA GLU A 165 -31.97 -5.07 -18.09
C GLU A 165 -31.75 -4.30 -19.40
N LYS A 166 -30.94 -3.24 -19.38
CA LYS A 166 -30.67 -2.37 -20.54
C LYS A 166 -29.41 -2.77 -21.30
N THR A 167 -28.59 -3.65 -20.73
CA THR A 167 -27.34 -4.10 -21.37
C THR A 167 -27.62 -4.84 -22.67
N GLY A 168 -28.71 -5.62 -22.76
CA GLY A 168 -29.14 -6.28 -23.99
C GLY A 168 -29.40 -5.28 -25.12
N ASP A 169 -30.24 -4.27 -24.84
CA ASP A 169 -30.60 -3.23 -25.81
C ASP A 169 -29.37 -2.45 -26.30
N VAL A 170 -28.47 -2.09 -25.38
CA VAL A 170 -27.23 -1.38 -25.71
C VAL A 170 -26.34 -2.23 -26.64
N ARG A 171 -26.23 -3.53 -26.39
CA ARG A 171 -25.42 -4.46 -27.20
C ARG A 171 -26.03 -4.66 -28.58
N THR A 172 -27.34 -4.90 -28.67
CA THR A 172 -28.05 -5.03 -29.95
C THR A 172 -27.90 -3.78 -30.79
N ALA A 173 -28.19 -2.60 -30.20
CA ALA A 173 -28.08 -1.34 -30.90
C ALA A 173 -26.64 -1.04 -31.37
N TYR A 174 -25.62 -1.45 -30.59
CA TYR A 174 -24.22 -1.34 -31.00
C TYR A 174 -23.90 -2.24 -32.21
N LEU A 175 -24.37 -3.50 -32.21
CA LEU A 175 -24.22 -4.43 -33.34
C LEU A 175 -24.93 -3.94 -34.61
N GLU A 176 -26.04 -3.22 -34.46
CA GLU A 176 -26.75 -2.53 -35.54
C GLU A 176 -26.03 -1.26 -36.04
N GLY A 177 -24.85 -0.95 -35.49
CA GLY A 177 -23.99 0.14 -35.96
C GLY A 177 -24.17 1.47 -35.22
N ARG A 178 -24.92 1.51 -34.11
CA ARG A 178 -25.05 2.74 -33.30
C ARG A 178 -23.72 3.07 -32.62
N SER A 179 -23.30 4.33 -32.73
CA SER A 179 -22.08 4.78 -32.06
C SER A 179 -22.18 4.78 -30.53
N ILE A 180 -21.07 4.50 -29.86
CA ILE A 180 -20.90 4.57 -28.39
C ILE A 180 -21.36 5.93 -27.84
N ALA A 181 -21.10 7.02 -28.58
CA ALA A 181 -21.48 8.36 -28.18
C ALA A 181 -22.98 8.63 -28.29
N ALA A 182 -23.70 7.93 -29.17
CA ALA A 182 -25.16 7.97 -29.24
C ALA A 182 -25.78 7.18 -28.08
N LEU A 183 -25.32 5.95 -27.87
CA LEU A 183 -25.78 5.09 -26.77
C LEU A 183 -25.54 5.73 -25.39
N ALA A 184 -24.42 6.41 -25.20
CA ALA A 184 -24.13 7.12 -23.95
C ALA A 184 -25.17 8.22 -23.65
N ARG A 185 -25.61 8.95 -24.68
CA ARG A 185 -26.63 10.00 -24.55
C ARG A 185 -28.01 9.41 -24.31
N ASP A 186 -28.38 8.38 -25.07
CA ASP A 186 -29.69 7.74 -25.00
C ASP A 186 -29.93 7.10 -23.61
N HIS A 187 -28.87 6.56 -23.00
CA HIS A 187 -28.93 5.92 -21.69
C HIS A 187 -28.53 6.83 -20.52
N GLY A 188 -28.14 8.09 -20.78
CA GLY A 188 -27.74 9.05 -19.74
C GLY A 188 -26.49 8.65 -18.95
N VAL A 189 -25.57 7.90 -19.56
CA VAL A 189 -24.35 7.39 -18.92
C VAL A 189 -23.10 7.88 -19.64
N SER A 190 -21.92 7.72 -19.02
CA SER A 190 -20.66 8.09 -19.68
C SER A 190 -20.34 7.15 -20.85
N ARG A 191 -19.55 7.63 -21.82
CA ARG A 191 -19.03 6.77 -22.91
C ARG A 191 -18.24 5.58 -22.37
N GLY A 192 -17.55 5.75 -21.24
CA GLY A 192 -16.84 4.68 -20.55
C GLY A 192 -17.78 3.57 -20.07
N ALA A 193 -18.95 3.93 -19.53
CA ALA A 193 -19.96 2.95 -19.11
C ALA A 193 -20.49 2.12 -20.28
N ILE A 194 -20.75 2.75 -21.44
CA ILE A 194 -21.14 2.02 -22.65
C ILE A 194 -20.00 1.13 -23.14
N ARG A 195 -18.76 1.64 -23.20
CA ARG A 195 -17.57 0.83 -23.56
C ARG A 195 -17.41 -0.39 -22.67
N THR A 196 -17.69 -0.28 -21.38
CA THR A 196 -17.68 -1.43 -20.46
C THR A 196 -18.81 -2.42 -20.77
N ALA A 197 -19.99 -1.95 -21.16
CA ALA A 197 -21.14 -2.80 -21.48
C ALA A 197 -20.99 -3.56 -22.83
N VAL A 198 -20.26 -3.00 -23.78
CA VAL A 198 -19.98 -3.60 -25.10
C VAL A 198 -18.52 -4.02 -25.27
N ALA A 199 -17.78 -4.19 -24.17
CA ALA A 199 -16.32 -4.36 -24.20
C ALA A 199 -15.89 -5.50 -25.11
N ASP A 200 -16.60 -6.63 -25.05
CA ASP A 200 -16.42 -7.84 -25.85
C ASP A 200 -16.80 -7.69 -27.34
N LEU A 201 -17.50 -6.61 -27.71
CA LEU A 201 -17.91 -6.32 -29.09
C LEU A 201 -17.05 -5.23 -29.75
N LEU A 202 -16.12 -4.62 -29.01
CA LEU A 202 -15.23 -3.59 -29.57
C LEU A 202 -14.20 -4.23 -30.52
N PRO A 203 -13.83 -3.55 -31.63
CA PRO A 203 -12.91 -4.10 -32.63
C PRO A 203 -11.49 -4.39 -32.08
N ASP A 204 -11.09 -3.73 -30.99
CA ASP A 204 -9.86 -4.03 -30.24
C ASP A 204 -9.90 -5.41 -29.53
N HIS A 205 -11.04 -6.10 -29.51
CA HIS A 205 -11.22 -7.46 -28.97
C HIS A 205 -11.55 -8.52 -30.05
N THR A 206 -11.85 -8.11 -31.29
CA THR A 206 -12.19 -9.05 -32.38
C THR A 206 -10.98 -9.60 -33.16
N ALA A 207 -9.76 -9.32 -32.70
CA ALA A 207 -8.53 -9.92 -33.22
C ALA A 207 -7.73 -10.58 -32.10
N ALA A 208 -8.34 -11.57 -31.44
CA ALA A 208 -7.61 -12.65 -30.79
C ALA A 208 -8.17 -13.93 -31.41
N GLU A 209 -7.43 -14.48 -32.37
CA GLU A 209 -7.70 -15.77 -32.98
C GLU A 209 -7.94 -16.84 -31.91
N GLU A 210 -8.96 -17.66 -32.15
CA GLU A 210 -9.46 -18.78 -31.34
C GLU A 210 -8.44 -19.93 -31.06
N ASP A 211 -7.13 -19.72 -31.22
CA ASP A 211 -6.13 -20.76 -30.87
C ASP A 211 -4.73 -20.23 -30.48
N ALA A 212 -4.62 -18.95 -30.10
CA ALA A 212 -3.38 -18.41 -29.53
C ALA A 212 -3.52 -18.28 -28.01
N PRO A 213 -2.62 -18.85 -27.18
CA PRO A 213 -2.69 -18.66 -25.73
C PRO A 213 -2.63 -17.17 -25.41
N ALA A 214 -3.55 -16.71 -24.55
CA ALA A 214 -3.71 -15.31 -24.18
C ALA A 214 -2.35 -14.66 -23.89
N PRO A 215 -2.07 -13.43 -24.40
CA PRO A 215 -0.80 -12.77 -24.15
C PRO A 215 -0.65 -12.56 -22.63
N GLU A 216 0.28 -13.30 -22.03
CA GLU A 216 0.51 -13.21 -20.59
C GLU A 216 0.91 -11.76 -20.24
N LEU A 217 0.15 -11.10 -19.37
CA LEU A 217 0.45 -9.72 -18.97
C LEU A 217 1.82 -9.65 -18.31
N ALA A 218 2.62 -8.64 -18.66
CA ALA A 218 3.94 -8.44 -18.05
C ALA A 218 3.80 -8.18 -16.54
N VAL A 219 4.59 -8.90 -15.74
CA VAL A 219 4.64 -8.76 -14.29
C VAL A 219 6.01 -8.25 -13.89
N THR A 220 6.06 -7.38 -12.89
CA THR A 220 7.32 -6.90 -12.32
C THR A 220 7.72 -7.76 -11.12
N LEU A 221 8.86 -8.45 -11.22
CA LEU A 221 9.45 -9.20 -10.12
C LEU A 221 10.81 -8.63 -9.71
N ASP A 222 11.03 -8.62 -8.41
CA ASP A 222 12.32 -8.30 -7.82
C ASP A 222 13.19 -9.57 -7.86
N MET A 223 14.29 -9.57 -8.63
CA MET A 223 15.26 -10.66 -8.75
C MET A 223 16.48 -10.37 -7.84
N PRO A 224 16.91 -11.30 -6.97
CA PRO A 224 18.12 -11.10 -6.17
C PRO A 224 19.38 -10.90 -7.04
N GLY A 225 20.27 -9.99 -6.65
CA GLY A 225 21.45 -9.65 -7.45
C GLY A 225 22.35 -10.83 -7.80
N LYS A 226 22.48 -11.82 -6.90
CA LYS A 226 23.24 -13.06 -7.17
C LYS A 226 22.66 -13.91 -8.30
N ILE A 227 21.35 -13.79 -8.56
CA ILE A 227 20.67 -14.45 -9.67
C ILE A 227 20.88 -13.64 -10.95
N ALA A 228 20.76 -12.31 -10.88
CA ALA A 228 21.07 -11.43 -11.99
C ALA A 228 22.53 -11.55 -12.46
N ASP A 229 23.49 -11.60 -11.54
CA ASP A 229 24.92 -11.79 -11.83
C ASP A 229 25.18 -13.13 -12.53
N PHE A 230 24.51 -14.20 -12.09
CA PHE A 230 24.63 -15.53 -12.70
C PHE A 230 24.04 -15.54 -14.12
N LEU A 231 22.86 -14.95 -14.30
CA LEU A 231 22.18 -14.90 -15.60
C LEU A 231 22.88 -13.97 -16.59
N GLY A 232 23.58 -12.93 -16.11
CA GLY A 232 24.38 -12.04 -16.96
C GLY A 232 25.55 -12.74 -17.67
N ALA A 233 26.00 -13.89 -17.15
CA ALA A 233 27.02 -14.72 -17.78
C ALA A 233 26.45 -15.94 -18.52
N ALA A 234 25.13 -16.14 -18.50
CA ALA A 234 24.45 -17.26 -19.15
C ALA A 234 24.14 -16.95 -20.62
N ASP A 235 23.99 -18.03 -21.42
CA ASP A 235 23.44 -17.89 -22.76
C ASP A 235 21.92 -17.74 -22.68
N LEU A 236 21.42 -16.63 -23.21
CA LEU A 236 20.04 -16.17 -23.08
C LEU A 236 19.46 -15.91 -24.46
N GLU A 237 18.22 -16.38 -24.62
CA GLU A 237 17.36 -16.00 -25.73
C GLU A 237 17.07 -14.48 -25.72
N PRO A 238 16.70 -13.87 -26.86
CA PRO A 238 16.60 -12.41 -26.99
C PRO A 238 15.61 -11.76 -26.01
N ALA A 239 14.52 -12.45 -25.65
CA ALA A 239 13.50 -11.93 -24.75
C ALA A 239 13.98 -11.88 -23.28
N GLU A 240 14.71 -12.90 -22.85
CA GLU A 240 15.35 -13.05 -21.54
C GLU A 240 16.44 -12.00 -21.36
N ARG A 241 17.27 -11.79 -22.39
CA ARG A 241 18.31 -10.77 -22.39
C ARG A 241 17.71 -9.36 -22.35
N ALA A 242 16.72 -9.07 -23.17
CA ALA A 242 16.02 -7.78 -23.15
C ALA A 242 15.37 -7.49 -21.79
N ALA A 243 14.80 -8.50 -21.12
CA ALA A 243 14.20 -8.34 -19.80
C ALA A 243 15.23 -7.99 -18.71
N LEU A 244 16.42 -8.58 -18.76
CA LEU A 244 17.51 -8.26 -17.82
C LEU A 244 18.12 -6.88 -18.10
N ASP A 245 18.32 -6.53 -19.38
CA ASP A 245 18.90 -5.23 -19.78
C ASP A 245 17.99 -4.06 -19.44
N GLN A 246 16.67 -4.25 -19.52
CA GLN A 246 15.66 -3.26 -19.11
C GLN A 246 15.41 -3.25 -17.59
N GLY A 247 16.04 -4.17 -16.84
CA GLY A 247 15.87 -4.30 -15.41
C GLY A 247 16.43 -3.10 -14.64
N MET A 248 15.71 -2.64 -13.61
CA MET A 248 16.15 -1.53 -12.77
C MET A 248 16.88 -2.04 -11.53
N VAL A 249 18.15 -1.66 -11.35
CA VAL A 249 18.93 -2.01 -10.17
C VAL A 249 18.48 -1.19 -8.96
N VAL A 250 18.08 -1.87 -7.89
CA VAL A 250 17.73 -1.29 -6.58
C VAL A 250 18.73 -1.76 -5.54
N ARG A 251 19.51 -0.84 -4.95
CA ARG A 251 20.50 -1.18 -3.91
C ARG A 251 19.85 -1.28 -2.53
N ARG A 252 20.10 -2.38 -1.82
CA ARG A 252 19.64 -2.60 -0.43
C ARG A 252 20.77 -3.26 0.37
N GLY A 253 21.46 -2.49 1.23
CA GLY A 253 22.54 -3.01 2.09
C GLY A 253 23.76 -3.52 1.30
N GLN A 254 24.35 -4.64 1.73
CA GLN A 254 25.52 -5.30 1.11
C GLN A 254 25.20 -6.06 -0.21
N GLY A 255 24.23 -5.58 -0.98
CA GLY A 255 23.80 -6.21 -2.23
C GLY A 255 22.80 -5.38 -3.03
N TYR A 256 22.32 -5.95 -4.13
CA TYR A 256 21.31 -5.33 -4.99
C TYR A 256 20.20 -6.30 -5.37
N THR A 257 19.09 -5.75 -5.84
CA THR A 257 17.96 -6.46 -6.43
C THR A 257 17.73 -5.87 -7.81
N LEU A 258 17.57 -6.71 -8.83
CA LEU A 258 17.21 -6.29 -10.18
C LEU A 258 15.70 -6.40 -10.32
N ARG A 259 15.03 -5.27 -10.54
CA ARG A 259 13.58 -5.24 -10.80
C ARG A 259 13.34 -5.48 -12.28
N VAL A 260 12.82 -6.65 -12.62
CA VAL A 260 12.60 -7.11 -14.00
C VAL A 260 11.12 -7.11 -14.29
N THR A 261 10.70 -6.50 -15.40
CA THR A 261 9.31 -6.52 -15.86
C THR A 261 9.23 -7.33 -17.15
N ALA A 262 8.64 -8.51 -17.08
CA ALA A 262 8.53 -9.42 -18.22
C ALA A 262 7.28 -10.30 -18.10
N VAL A 263 6.92 -10.98 -19.19
CA VAL A 263 5.82 -11.96 -19.15
C VAL A 263 6.18 -13.15 -18.24
N PRO A 264 5.23 -13.74 -17.49
CA PRO A 264 5.45 -14.89 -16.61
C PRO A 264 6.29 -16.02 -17.21
N ALA A 265 6.11 -16.34 -18.50
CA ALA A 265 6.91 -17.34 -19.21
C ALA A 265 8.41 -17.01 -19.23
N VAL A 266 8.78 -15.74 -19.42
CA VAL A 266 10.18 -15.28 -19.38
C VAL A 266 10.74 -15.42 -17.96
N HIS A 267 9.94 -15.09 -16.92
CA HIS A 267 10.36 -15.30 -15.53
C HIS A 267 10.59 -16.78 -15.19
N ARG A 268 9.73 -17.68 -15.67
CA ARG A 268 9.87 -19.14 -15.50
C ARG A 268 11.11 -19.67 -16.23
N ARG A 269 11.40 -19.19 -17.44
CA ARG A 269 12.61 -19.57 -18.20
C ARG A 269 13.89 -19.08 -17.52
N LEU A 270 13.93 -17.83 -17.06
CA LEU A 270 15.04 -17.30 -16.26
C LEU A 270 15.28 -18.13 -14.99
N LEU A 271 14.22 -18.57 -14.31
CA LEU A 271 14.33 -19.45 -13.14
C LEU A 271 14.87 -20.85 -13.49
N ALA A 272 14.44 -21.42 -14.62
CA ALA A 272 14.91 -22.72 -15.09
C ALA A 272 16.42 -22.71 -15.38
N LEU A 273 16.93 -21.64 -15.99
CA LEU A 273 18.37 -21.46 -16.23
C LEU A 273 19.20 -21.41 -14.95
N CYS A 274 18.59 -21.06 -13.81
CA CYS A 274 19.25 -21.04 -12.51
C CYS A 274 19.37 -22.40 -11.81
N GLN A 275 18.84 -23.49 -12.37
CA GLN A 275 18.94 -24.85 -11.80
C GLN A 275 20.36 -25.28 -11.34
N PRO A 276 21.46 -24.94 -12.04
CA PRO A 276 22.81 -25.29 -11.61
C PRO A 276 23.21 -24.74 -10.23
N LEU A 277 22.54 -23.68 -9.75
CA LEU A 277 22.82 -23.06 -8.45
C LEU A 277 22.39 -23.93 -7.25
N ASP A 278 21.56 -24.97 -7.46
CA ASP A 278 21.15 -25.91 -6.41
C ASP A 278 22.22 -26.95 -6.05
N GLY A 279 23.24 -27.10 -6.90
CA GLY A 279 24.27 -28.13 -6.81
C GLY A 279 23.94 -29.33 -7.70
N GLY A 280 24.87 -29.64 -8.62
CA GLY A 280 24.80 -30.75 -9.57
C GLY A 280 26.19 -31.11 -10.07
N GLN A 281 26.32 -32.27 -10.74
CA GLN A 281 27.58 -32.97 -11.04
C GLN A 281 28.76 -32.02 -11.35
N GLY A 282 29.65 -31.85 -10.37
CA GLY A 282 30.94 -31.14 -10.51
C GLY A 282 31.03 -29.72 -9.93
N THR A 283 29.94 -29.08 -9.48
CA THR A 283 30.01 -27.70 -8.92
C THR A 283 29.48 -27.63 -7.49
N PRO A 284 30.27 -27.14 -6.50
CA PRO A 284 29.83 -27.04 -5.11
C PRO A 284 28.75 -25.96 -4.94
N ALA A 285 27.63 -26.32 -4.31
CA ALA A 285 26.51 -25.43 -4.10
C ALA A 285 26.79 -24.35 -3.04
N ILE A 286 26.94 -23.10 -3.46
CA ILE A 286 27.16 -21.96 -2.56
C ILE A 286 25.85 -21.66 -1.79
N PRO A 287 25.83 -21.75 -0.44
CA PRO A 287 24.61 -21.56 0.36
C PRO A 287 23.86 -20.26 0.06
N ALA A 288 24.61 -19.20 -0.23
CA ALA A 288 24.04 -17.89 -0.50
C ALA A 288 23.40 -17.76 -1.90
N GLN A 289 23.85 -18.55 -2.89
CA GLN A 289 23.22 -18.63 -4.21
C GLN A 289 21.95 -19.47 -4.17
N ARG A 290 21.96 -20.60 -3.44
CA ARG A 290 20.75 -21.40 -3.18
C ARG A 290 19.65 -20.60 -2.50
N LYS A 291 20.00 -19.81 -1.48
CA LYS A 291 19.03 -18.92 -0.81
C LYS A 291 18.43 -17.91 -1.79
N ALA A 292 19.26 -17.29 -2.64
CA ALA A 292 18.82 -16.33 -3.64
C ALA A 292 17.92 -16.97 -4.72
N ARG A 293 18.22 -18.19 -5.15
CA ARG A 293 17.41 -18.93 -6.11
C ARG A 293 16.04 -19.27 -5.52
N ARG A 294 15.99 -19.79 -4.29
CA ARG A 294 14.72 -20.06 -3.58
C ARG A 294 13.86 -18.82 -3.41
N GLU A 295 14.49 -17.68 -3.13
CA GLU A 295 13.77 -16.39 -3.03
C GLU A 295 13.16 -15.97 -4.37
N TYR A 296 13.89 -16.17 -5.48
CA TYR A 296 13.35 -15.91 -6.82
C TYR A 296 12.28 -16.94 -7.22
N GLU A 297 12.49 -18.22 -6.92
CA GLU A 297 11.53 -19.31 -7.12
C GLU A 297 10.20 -19.04 -6.42
N ASN A 298 10.22 -18.61 -5.16
CA ASN A 298 9.00 -18.23 -4.44
C ASN A 298 8.24 -17.08 -5.11
N ARG A 299 8.97 -16.11 -5.70
CA ARG A 299 8.37 -14.97 -6.42
C ARG A 299 7.76 -15.38 -7.76
N VAL A 300 8.43 -16.26 -8.49
CA VAL A 300 7.95 -16.79 -9.77
C VAL A 300 6.78 -17.76 -9.57
N SER A 301 6.83 -18.61 -8.55
CA SER A 301 5.75 -19.56 -8.20
C SER A 301 4.49 -18.86 -7.68
N ALA A 302 4.61 -17.63 -7.17
CA ALA A 302 3.47 -16.80 -6.81
C ALA A 302 2.75 -16.20 -8.05
N LEU A 303 3.33 -16.31 -9.26
CA LEU A 303 2.65 -16.01 -10.51
C LEU A 303 1.68 -17.17 -10.81
N VAL A 304 0.44 -17.05 -10.33
CA VAL A 304 -0.66 -18.01 -10.52
C VAL A 304 -0.70 -18.50 -11.98
N PRO A 305 -0.84 -19.81 -12.26
CA PRO A 305 -1.15 -20.25 -13.61
C PRO A 305 -2.55 -19.74 -13.94
N THR A 306 -2.64 -18.78 -14.84
CA THR A 306 -3.87 -18.56 -15.63
C THR A 306 -3.99 -19.77 -16.55
N GLY A 307 -4.45 -20.88 -15.98
CA GLY A 307 -4.95 -22.04 -16.72
C GLY A 307 -6.29 -21.69 -17.37
N PRO A 308 -6.67 -22.46 -18.40
CA PRO A 308 -7.61 -22.07 -19.45
C PRO A 308 -9.01 -21.70 -18.96
#